data_AF-A0A7X7CYD4-F1
#
_entry.id   AF-A0A7X7CYD4-F1
#
_cell.length_a   1.000
_cell.length_b   1.000
_cell.length_c   1.000
_cell.angle_alpha   90.00
_cell.angle_beta   90.00
_cell.angle_gamma   90.00
#
_symmetry.space_group_name_H-M   'P 1'
#
loop_
_entity.id
_entity.type
_entity.pdbx_description
1 polymer ?
#
loop_
_entity_poly.entity_id
_entity_poly.type
_entity_poly.pdbx_seq_one_letter_code
_entity_poly.pdbx_strand_id
1 'polypeptide(L)'
;MPKFISLFSLLIFLFLATSCKNSKVDQKVTASEAPVGLTSDAKLNPDLEAKLGSWLKKDVECYGIVVGYFADGSTLGKSVKCRVVAIKPDKIKMKTIESVSLLQGEGCDKMGLAYGDTWWEEEGDIFRTREEAEAYIRDKGWTAK
;
A
#
# COMPACT_ATOMS: atom_id res chain seq x y z
N MET A 1 39.48 -57.27 38.88
CA MET A 1 39.31 -56.41 40.07
C MET A 1 38.23 -55.36 39.75
N PRO A 2 37.22 -55.17 40.62
CA PRO A 2 36.04 -54.34 40.37
C PRO A 2 36.12 -52.92 41.02
N LYS A 3 35.08 -52.12 40.73
CA LYS A 3 34.55 -50.90 41.43
C LYS A 3 35.05 -49.55 40.87
N PHE A 4 34.22 -48.74 40.18
CA PHE A 4 33.12 -47.86 40.65
C PHE A 4 33.44 -47.08 41.93
N ILE A 5 33.50 -45.74 41.84
CA ILE A 5 33.18 -44.67 42.84
C ILE A 5 33.47 -43.33 42.11
N SER A 6 32.46 -42.64 41.59
CA SER A 6 31.70 -41.56 42.25
C SER A 6 32.53 -40.30 42.53
N LEU A 7 32.23 -39.23 41.79
CA LEU A 7 32.26 -37.85 42.28
C LEU A 7 31.08 -37.11 41.66
N PHE A 8 29.91 -37.46 42.19
CA PHE A 8 28.69 -36.67 42.14
C PHE A 8 28.84 -35.59 43.22
N SER A 9 29.07 -34.34 42.82
CA SER A 9 28.85 -33.15 43.66
C SER A 9 28.59 -31.98 42.72
N LEU A 10 27.34 -31.55 42.58
CA LEU A 10 26.53 -30.75 43.51
C LEU A 10 26.56 -29.29 43.04
N LEU A 11 25.39 -28.81 42.59
CA LEU A 11 24.83 -27.44 42.66
C LEU A 11 23.84 -27.33 41.49
N ILE A 12 22.55 -27.63 41.65
CA ILE A 12 21.53 -26.80 42.30
C ILE A 12 21.72 -25.31 42.03
N PHE A 13 21.17 -24.86 40.92
CA PHE A 13 20.62 -23.52 40.67
C PHE A 13 19.77 -23.68 39.41
N LEU A 14 18.54 -23.19 39.26
CA LEU A 14 17.57 -22.57 40.13
C LEU A 14 16.29 -22.64 39.28
N PHE A 15 15.18 -23.12 39.82
CA PHE A 15 13.89 -22.98 39.18
C PHE A 15 13.57 -21.49 39.04
N LEU A 16 13.64 -20.98 37.81
CA LEU A 16 12.94 -19.77 37.40
C LEU A 16 12.02 -20.16 36.25
N ALA A 17 10.91 -20.81 36.62
CA ALA A 17 9.70 -20.77 35.82
C ALA A 17 9.22 -19.32 35.78
N THR A 18 9.78 -18.52 34.87
CA THR A 18 9.13 -17.30 34.44
C THR A 18 7.93 -17.74 33.63
N SER A 19 6.78 -17.79 34.30
CA SER A 19 5.49 -17.77 33.64
C SER A 19 5.41 -16.48 32.83
N CYS A 20 5.83 -16.54 31.57
CA CYS A 20 5.37 -15.59 30.58
C CYS A 20 3.88 -15.85 30.40
N LYS A 21 3.11 -15.19 31.26
CA LYS A 21 1.67 -14.98 31.14
C LYS A 21 1.46 -14.31 29.78
N ASN A 22 1.24 -15.12 28.75
CA ASN A 22 1.01 -14.64 27.39
C ASN A 22 -0.44 -14.18 27.30
N SER A 23 -0.76 -13.08 27.97
CA SER A 23 -1.99 -12.33 27.77
C SER A 23 -1.70 -11.21 26.77
N LYS A 24 -1.63 -11.56 25.51
CA LYS A 24 -1.85 -10.65 24.38
C LYS A 24 -2.75 -11.41 23.43
N VAL A 25 -4.06 -11.29 23.68
CA VAL A 25 -4.97 -10.58 22.78
C VAL A 25 -4.73 -11.10 21.37
N ASP A 26 -5.57 -12.06 21.00
CA ASP A 26 -5.80 -12.46 19.63
C ASP A 26 -5.99 -11.18 18.83
N GLN A 27 -4.91 -10.68 18.21
CA GLN A 27 -4.98 -9.53 17.35
C GLN A 27 -5.56 -10.07 16.05
N LYS A 28 -6.86 -10.34 16.09
CA LYS A 28 -7.71 -10.35 14.92
C LYS A 28 -7.39 -9.03 14.22
N VAL A 29 -6.57 -9.11 13.18
CA VAL A 29 -6.39 -8.04 12.20
C VAL A 29 -7.74 -7.93 11.50
N THR A 30 -8.66 -7.29 12.20
CA THR A 30 -9.92 -6.85 11.64
C THR A 30 -9.49 -5.68 10.78
N ALA A 31 -9.53 -5.89 9.45
CA ALA A 31 -9.46 -4.80 8.51
C ALA A 31 -10.33 -3.67 9.07
N SER A 32 -9.71 -2.52 9.35
CA SER A 32 -10.36 -1.36 9.96
C SER A 32 -11.74 -1.24 9.35
N GLU A 33 -12.76 -1.49 10.18
CA GLU A 33 -14.15 -1.49 9.76
C GLU A 33 -14.36 -0.20 8.99
N ALA A 34 -14.74 -0.34 7.71
CA ALA A 34 -14.99 0.78 6.85
C ALA A 34 -15.89 1.76 7.61
N PRO A 35 -15.51 3.03 7.77
CA PRO A 35 -16.34 3.96 8.53
C PRO A 35 -17.72 3.97 7.88
N VAL A 36 -18.69 3.56 8.70
CA VAL A 36 -20.13 3.71 8.47
C VAL A 36 -20.34 5.17 8.09
N GLY A 37 -20.55 5.44 6.80
CA GLY A 37 -20.63 6.81 6.28
C GLY A 37 -20.07 7.07 4.88
N LEU A 38 -19.64 6.04 4.13
CA LEU A 38 -19.33 6.20 2.70
C LEU A 38 -20.62 6.16 1.89
N THR A 39 -21.36 7.26 1.92
CA THR A 39 -22.50 7.50 1.03
C THR A 39 -22.04 7.34 -0.42
N SER A 40 -22.79 6.53 -1.16
CA SER A 40 -22.63 6.25 -2.59
C SER A 40 -22.64 7.50 -3.48
N ASP A 41 -23.00 8.67 -2.91
CA ASP A 41 -23.41 9.88 -3.63
C ASP A 41 -22.61 11.12 -3.24
N ALA A 42 -21.42 10.97 -2.66
CA ALA A 42 -20.54 12.11 -2.40
C ALA A 42 -20.13 12.74 -3.75
N LYS A 43 -20.65 13.94 -4.03
CA LYS A 43 -20.39 14.68 -5.26
C LYS A 43 -19.01 15.36 -5.19
N LEU A 44 -18.23 15.23 -6.26
CA LEU A 44 -16.96 15.93 -6.43
C LEU A 44 -17.17 17.45 -6.45
N ASN A 45 -16.14 18.20 -6.08
CA ASN A 45 -16.09 19.63 -6.31
C ASN A 45 -16.08 19.92 -7.83
N PRO A 46 -16.40 21.15 -8.27
CA PRO A 46 -16.50 21.48 -9.69
C PRO A 46 -15.23 21.20 -10.50
N ASP A 47 -14.05 21.40 -9.91
CA ASP A 47 -12.77 21.23 -10.60
C ASP A 47 -12.48 19.74 -10.90
N LEU A 48 -12.64 18.89 -9.89
CA LEU A 48 -12.52 17.45 -10.03
C LEU A 48 -13.64 16.86 -10.91
N GLU A 49 -14.86 17.37 -10.80
CA GLU A 49 -15.97 16.94 -11.66
C GLU A 49 -15.76 17.34 -13.12
N ALA A 50 -15.16 18.50 -13.40
CA ALA A 50 -14.81 18.91 -14.75
C ALA A 50 -13.73 18.01 -15.38
N LYS A 51 -12.73 17.59 -14.59
CA LYS A 51 -11.63 16.72 -15.05
C LYS A 51 -12.06 15.25 -15.18
N LEU A 52 -12.78 14.75 -14.18
CA LEU A 52 -13.09 13.32 -14.03
C LEU A 52 -14.50 12.97 -14.49
N GLY A 53 -15.40 13.94 -14.68
CA GLY A 53 -16.75 13.71 -15.20
C GLY A 53 -17.59 12.69 -14.39
N SER A 54 -18.73 12.31 -14.97
CA SER A 54 -19.70 11.41 -14.34
C SER A 54 -19.36 9.92 -14.43
N TRP A 55 -18.25 9.58 -15.11
CA TRP A 55 -17.84 8.18 -15.27
C TRP A 55 -17.18 7.63 -14.01
N LEU A 56 -16.54 8.50 -13.23
CA LEU A 56 -15.87 8.11 -12.00
C LEU A 56 -16.90 7.85 -10.91
N LYS A 57 -16.99 6.60 -10.49
CA LYS A 57 -17.90 6.15 -9.43
C LYS A 57 -17.16 5.17 -8.53
N LYS A 58 -17.72 4.94 -7.34
CA LYS A 58 -17.25 3.87 -6.46
C LYS A 58 -17.21 2.53 -7.22
N ASP A 59 -16.19 1.73 -6.92
CA ASP A 59 -15.92 0.40 -7.48
C ASP A 59 -15.54 0.34 -8.97
N VAL A 60 -15.43 1.48 -9.66
CA VAL A 60 -14.94 1.55 -11.04
C VAL A 60 -13.44 1.24 -11.10
N GLU A 61 -13.05 0.40 -12.06
CA GLU A 61 -11.64 0.20 -12.42
C GLU A 61 -11.13 1.36 -13.27
N CYS A 62 -9.93 1.80 -12.97
CA CYS A 62 -9.30 2.96 -13.57
C CYS A 62 -7.78 2.86 -13.42
N TYR A 63 -7.07 3.89 -13.84
CA TYR A 63 -5.61 3.97 -13.78
C TYR A 63 -5.18 5.23 -13.05
N GLY A 64 -4.27 5.08 -12.11
CA GLY A 64 -3.54 6.19 -11.48
C GLY A 64 -2.08 6.19 -11.94
N ILE A 65 -1.28 7.08 -11.35
CA ILE A 65 0.16 7.18 -11.63
C ILE A 65 0.92 7.12 -10.31
N VAL A 66 2.03 6.38 -10.32
CA VAL A 66 3.06 6.45 -9.27
C VAL A 66 4.22 7.24 -9.83
N VAL A 67 4.70 8.24 -9.08
CA VAL A 67 5.82 9.10 -9.48
C VAL A 67 6.95 8.97 -8.45
N GLY A 68 8.15 8.69 -8.94
CA GLY A 68 9.39 8.72 -8.16
C GLY A 68 10.25 9.91 -8.57
N TYR A 69 10.69 10.68 -7.59
CA TYR A 69 11.65 11.77 -7.75
C TYR A 69 13.02 11.31 -7.25
N PHE A 70 14.03 11.42 -8.10
CA PHE A 70 15.37 10.90 -7.82
C PHE A 70 16.35 12.01 -7.48
N ALA A 71 17.40 11.67 -6.74
CA ALA A 71 18.41 12.63 -6.29
C ALA A 71 19.21 13.27 -7.44
N ASP A 72 19.27 12.63 -8.61
CA ASP A 72 19.87 13.17 -9.83
C ASP A 72 18.97 14.18 -10.57
N GLY A 73 17.79 14.48 -10.00
CA GLY A 73 16.79 15.37 -10.58
C GLY A 73 15.93 14.71 -11.65
N SER A 74 16.11 13.41 -11.93
CA SER A 74 15.22 12.67 -12.82
C SER A 74 13.88 12.35 -12.14
N THR A 75 12.85 12.12 -12.95
CA THR A 75 11.52 11.74 -12.50
C THR A 75 11.03 10.56 -13.32
N LEU A 76 10.53 9.52 -12.66
CA LEU A 76 9.93 8.36 -13.32
C LEU A 76 8.48 8.20 -12.88
N GLY A 77 7.60 8.12 -13.88
CA GLY A 77 6.19 7.83 -13.72
C GLY A 77 5.86 6.43 -14.20
N LYS A 78 4.91 5.78 -13.55
CA LYS A 78 4.36 4.50 -14.02
C LYS A 78 2.86 4.44 -13.80
N SER A 79 2.14 4.00 -14.83
CA SER A 79 0.71 3.75 -14.75
C SER A 79 0.43 2.57 -13.82
N VAL A 80 -0.62 2.68 -12.99
CA VAL A 80 -1.03 1.62 -12.06
C VAL A 80 -2.53 1.39 -12.16
N LYS A 81 -2.92 0.13 -12.36
CA LYS A 81 -4.32 -0.29 -12.38
C LYS A 81 -4.91 -0.26 -10.97
N CYS A 82 -6.05 0.39 -10.84
CA CYS A 82 -6.68 0.69 -9.56
C CYS A 82 -8.19 0.49 -9.58
N ARG A 83 -8.80 0.57 -8.40
CA ARG A 83 -10.24 0.65 -8.19
C ARG A 83 -10.57 1.80 -7.23
N VAL A 84 -11.63 2.55 -7.55
CA VAL A 84 -12.15 3.60 -6.67
C VAL A 84 -12.82 2.97 -5.45
N VAL A 85 -12.37 3.32 -4.24
CA VAL A 85 -12.91 2.78 -2.98
C VAL A 85 -13.86 3.75 -2.30
N ALA A 86 -13.60 5.04 -2.42
CA ALA A 86 -14.42 6.10 -1.83
C ALA A 86 -14.27 7.38 -2.62
N ILE A 87 -15.31 8.20 -2.63
CA ILE A 87 -15.29 9.56 -3.20
C ILE A 87 -15.64 10.52 -2.07
N LYS A 88 -14.92 11.63 -2.00
CA LYS A 88 -15.22 12.81 -1.18
C LYS A 88 -15.18 14.03 -2.10
N PRO A 89 -15.76 15.18 -1.70
CA PRO A 89 -15.80 16.36 -2.57
C PRO A 89 -14.43 16.82 -3.07
N ASP A 90 -13.40 16.70 -2.22
CA ASP A 90 -12.04 17.19 -2.44
C ASP A 90 -11.04 16.11 -2.85
N LYS A 91 -11.42 14.83 -2.78
CA LYS A 91 -10.47 13.72 -2.99
C LYS A 91 -11.13 12.38 -3.27
N ILE A 92 -10.39 11.52 -3.93
CA ILE A 92 -10.82 10.17 -4.31
C ILE A 92 -9.90 9.15 -3.65
N LYS A 93 -10.46 8.16 -2.95
CA LYS A 93 -9.67 7.06 -2.39
C LYS A 93 -9.49 5.98 -3.44
N MET A 94 -8.24 5.69 -3.76
CA MET A 94 -7.85 4.69 -4.73
C MET A 94 -7.28 3.47 -4.02
N LYS A 95 -7.44 2.28 -4.62
CA LYS A 95 -6.77 1.04 -4.22
C LYS A 95 -6.13 0.39 -5.42
N THR A 96 -4.85 0.05 -5.34
CA THR A 96 -4.18 -0.70 -6.41
C THR A 96 -4.76 -2.11 -6.52
N ILE A 97 -4.92 -2.57 -7.76
CA ILE A 97 -5.29 -3.95 -8.10
C ILE A 97 -4.20 -4.65 -8.93
N GLU A 98 -3.00 -4.07 -8.93
CA GLU A 98 -1.77 -4.66 -9.43
C GLU A 98 -0.59 -4.17 -8.58
N SER A 99 0.54 -4.85 -8.65
CA SER A 99 1.79 -4.37 -8.06
C SER A 99 2.64 -3.69 -9.14
N VAL A 100 3.15 -2.50 -8.85
CA VAL A 100 4.06 -1.76 -9.74
C VAL A 100 5.35 -1.41 -9.03
N SER A 101 6.47 -1.59 -9.71
CA SER A 101 7.79 -1.08 -9.32
C SER A 101 8.24 -0.04 -10.33
N LEU A 102 8.75 1.09 -9.84
CA LEU A 102 9.36 2.15 -10.65
C LEU A 102 10.75 1.74 -11.14
N LEU A 103 11.50 1.00 -10.32
CA LEU A 103 12.85 0.53 -10.66
C LEU A 103 12.82 -0.92 -11.13
N GLN A 104 13.67 -1.23 -12.11
CA GLN A 104 13.96 -2.60 -12.54
C GLN A 104 15.21 -3.08 -11.80
N GLY A 105 15.09 -4.11 -10.95
CA GLY A 105 16.23 -4.69 -10.24
C GLY A 105 15.81 -5.65 -9.13
N GLU A 106 16.65 -6.64 -8.83
CA GLU A 106 16.52 -7.48 -7.64
C GLU A 106 17.07 -6.73 -6.41
N GLY A 107 16.22 -6.56 -5.40
CA GLY A 107 16.54 -5.82 -4.18
C GLY A 107 15.25 -5.42 -3.45
N CYS A 108 15.27 -5.38 -2.13
CA CYS A 108 14.07 -5.18 -1.30
C CYS A 108 13.55 -3.73 -1.28
N ASP A 109 14.27 -2.81 -1.91
CA ASP A 109 13.90 -1.38 -1.97
C ASP A 109 12.94 -1.14 -3.15
N LYS A 110 11.77 -1.77 -3.09
CA LYS A 110 10.72 -1.63 -4.10
C LYS A 110 10.08 -0.25 -3.98
N MET A 111 10.64 0.74 -4.68
CA MET A 111 9.94 2.01 -4.89
C MET A 111 8.77 1.79 -5.85
N GLY A 112 7.56 1.82 -5.30
CA GLY A 112 6.33 1.56 -6.05
C GLY A 112 5.14 1.33 -5.14
N LEU A 113 4.08 0.74 -5.70
CA LEU A 113 2.88 0.36 -4.96
C LEU A 113 2.69 -1.16 -5.03
N ALA A 114 2.45 -1.76 -3.88
CA ALA A 114 2.05 -3.16 -3.78
C ALA A 114 0.54 -3.30 -4.08
N TYR A 115 0.13 -4.52 -4.44
CA TYR A 115 -1.29 -4.85 -4.57
C TYR A 115 -2.05 -4.55 -3.26
N GLY A 116 -3.12 -3.78 -3.37
CA GLY A 116 -4.01 -3.45 -2.27
C GLY A 116 -3.63 -2.19 -1.50
N ASP A 117 -2.51 -1.54 -1.81
CA ASP A 117 -2.15 -0.23 -1.27
C ASP A 117 -3.23 0.80 -1.62
N THR A 118 -3.44 1.77 -0.73
CA THR A 118 -4.46 2.80 -0.91
C THR A 118 -3.92 4.19 -0.65
N TRP A 119 -4.39 5.17 -1.41
CA TRP A 119 -4.08 6.59 -1.22
C TRP A 119 -5.29 7.47 -1.50
N TRP A 120 -5.19 8.74 -1.13
CA TRP A 120 -6.13 9.79 -1.51
C TRP A 120 -5.54 10.60 -2.66
N GLU A 121 -6.25 10.65 -3.77
CA GLU A 121 -5.93 11.43 -4.96
C GLU A 121 -6.73 12.75 -4.91
N GLU A 122 -6.01 13.87 -4.95
CA GLU A 122 -6.58 15.22 -4.76
C GLU A 122 -6.50 16.08 -6.03
N GLU A 123 -5.61 15.74 -6.97
CA GLU A 123 -5.39 16.48 -8.21
C GLU A 123 -6.20 15.91 -9.39
N GLY A 124 -6.77 14.72 -9.20
CA GLY A 124 -7.59 14.05 -10.19
C GLY A 124 -6.77 13.44 -11.34
N ASP A 125 -5.53 13.03 -11.07
CA ASP A 125 -4.70 12.26 -12.01
C ASP A 125 -5.19 10.79 -12.08
N ILE A 126 -6.45 10.64 -12.53
CA ILE A 126 -7.16 9.36 -12.69
C ILE A 126 -7.64 9.24 -14.13
N PHE A 127 -7.33 8.10 -14.75
CA PHE A 127 -7.53 7.86 -16.17
C PHE A 127 -8.43 6.63 -16.38
N ARG A 128 -9.16 6.60 -17.50
CA ARG A 128 -10.03 5.46 -17.84
C ARG A 128 -9.23 4.29 -18.38
N THR A 129 -8.19 4.60 -19.16
CA THR A 129 -7.34 3.58 -19.78
C THR A 129 -5.89 3.73 -19.39
N ARG A 130 -5.11 2.65 -19.57
CA ARG A 130 -3.68 2.68 -19.28
C ARG A 130 -2.96 3.65 -20.22
N GLU A 131 -3.38 3.67 -21.48
CA GLU A 131 -2.80 4.49 -22.54
C GLU A 131 -2.96 5.97 -22.26
N GLU A 132 -4.09 6.40 -21.68
CA GLU A 132 -4.31 7.78 -21.22
C GLU A 132 -3.32 8.16 -20.11
N ALA A 133 -3.15 7.29 -19.11
CA ALA A 133 -2.19 7.51 -18.02
C ALA A 133 -0.73 7.55 -18.54
N GLU A 134 -0.38 6.66 -19.46
CA GLU A 134 0.95 6.63 -20.08
C GLU A 134 1.20 7.82 -21.00
N ALA A 135 0.18 8.30 -21.70
CA ALA A 135 0.26 9.53 -22.47
C ALA A 135 0.53 10.74 -21.57
N TYR A 136 -0.14 10.82 -20.41
CA TYR A 136 0.12 11.87 -19.42
C TYR A 136 1.55 11.80 -18.87
N ILE A 137 2.04 10.61 -18.49
CA ILE A 137 3.43 10.39 -18.05
C ILE A 137 4.42 10.89 -19.10
N ARG A 138 4.18 10.58 -20.37
CA ARG A 138 5.04 11.00 -21.49
C ARG A 138 5.01 12.50 -21.72
N ASP A 139 3.83 13.13 -21.65
CA ASP A 139 3.67 14.59 -21.78
C ASP A 139 4.43 15.35 -20.68
N LYS A 140 4.44 14.79 -19.46
CA LYS A 140 5.21 15.33 -18.34
C LYS A 140 6.72 15.07 -18.42
N GLY A 141 7.17 14.26 -19.37
CA GLY A 141 8.58 13.86 -19.48
C GLY A 141 9.04 12.94 -18.35
N TRP A 142 8.13 12.21 -17.70
CA TRP A 142 8.42 11.29 -16.59
C TRP A 142 8.77 9.88 -17.07
N THR A 143 9.28 9.73 -18.28
CA THR A 143 9.69 8.44 -18.83
C THR A 143 11.16 8.17 -18.48
N ALA A 144 11.53 6.90 -18.39
CA ALA A 144 12.94 6.54 -18.36
C ALA A 144 13.64 7.12 -19.60
N LYS A 145 14.78 7.79 -19.37
CA LYS A 145 15.64 8.28 -20.44
C LYS A 145 16.44 7.14 -21.05
#